data_AF-A0AAN7FCP8-F1
#
_entry.id   AF-A0AAN7FCP8-F1
#
_cell.length_a   1.000
_cell.length_b   1.000
_cell.length_c   1.000
_cell.angle_alpha   90.00
_cell.angle_beta   90.00
_cell.angle_gamma   90.00
#
_symmetry.space_group_name_H-M   'P 1'
#
loop_
_entity.id
_entity.type
_entity.pdbx_description
1 polymer ?
#
loop_
_entity_poly.entity_id
_entity_poly.type
_entity_poly.pdbx_seq_one_letter_code
_entity_poly.pdbx_strand_id
1 'polypeptide(L)'
;MDLEIPMEDYASQIARGNYKKLEILKAKLFPKLQSTNTMLQGMEDSDTNISMDVTLYEAIAEDDVNNFIATLEKVSMDKELHLDAILDQMAISGNSLLHKAASFGSVGIAELIIDHFPFLLNRRNNLGDTALHVATKAKKLSVVKVLIDKSGKLCPANDNDTLLQMKNHIGNTALHEAVKAPFPDAVSCFFSANPKVSYYLNENGESPLSLAIETGDKEILELLFKAPSVYDELVGGPQEESPVYAAILKKRK
;
A
#
# COMPACT_ATOMS: atom_id res chain seq x y z
N MET A 1 -44.77 4.08 5.22
CA MET A 1 -43.69 4.64 6.06
C MET A 1 -42.48 3.81 5.69
N ASP A 2 -41.88 4.18 4.56
CA ASP A 2 -40.79 3.42 3.97
C ASP A 2 -39.56 3.64 4.84
N LEU A 3 -39.17 2.60 5.57
CA LEU A 3 -37.92 2.53 6.32
C LEU A 3 -36.79 2.35 5.31
N GLU A 4 -36.41 3.43 4.63
CA GLU A 4 -35.09 3.50 3.99
C GLU A 4 -34.03 3.47 5.10
N ILE A 5 -33.52 2.28 5.39
CA ILE A 5 -32.29 2.12 6.14
C ILE A 5 -31.20 2.80 5.29
N PRO A 6 -30.48 3.82 5.80
CA PRO A 6 -29.47 4.53 5.02
C PRO A 6 -28.44 3.51 4.49
N MET A 7 -28.11 3.59 3.21
CA MET A 7 -27.10 2.71 2.56
C MET A 7 -25.77 2.63 3.34
N GLU A 8 -25.41 3.69 4.08
CA GLU A 8 -24.24 3.72 4.98
C GLU A 8 -24.34 2.74 6.16
N ASP A 9 -25.53 2.48 6.68
CA ASP A 9 -25.75 1.55 7.80
C ASP A 9 -25.71 0.09 7.31
N TYR A 10 -26.19 -0.19 6.10
CA TYR A 10 -26.14 -1.53 5.50
C TYR A 10 -24.71 -1.96 5.15
N ALA A 11 -23.93 -1.08 4.50
CA ALA A 11 -22.51 -1.33 4.22
C ALA A 11 -21.70 -1.54 5.52
N SER A 12 -22.01 -0.76 6.55
CA SER A 12 -21.39 -0.90 7.88
C SER A 12 -21.77 -2.21 8.58
N GLN A 13 -23.00 -2.70 8.42
CA GLN A 13 -23.44 -3.98 8.97
C GLN A 13 -22.82 -5.18 8.24
N ILE A 14 -22.70 -5.12 6.91
CA ILE A 14 -21.99 -6.13 6.12
C ILE A 14 -20.51 -6.18 6.51
N ALA A 15 -19.85 -5.01 6.62
CA ALA A 15 -18.48 -4.93 7.11
C ALA A 15 -18.36 -5.58 8.50
N ARG A 16 -19.20 -5.20 9.48
CA ARG A 16 -19.20 -5.83 10.82
C ARG A 16 -19.40 -7.36 10.75
N GLY A 17 -20.25 -7.85 9.86
CA GLY A 17 -20.47 -9.28 9.63
C GLY A 17 -19.24 -10.00 9.10
N ASN A 18 -18.55 -9.42 8.11
CA ASN A 18 -17.35 -9.99 7.50
C ASN A 18 -16.18 -10.02 8.48
N TYR A 19 -15.98 -8.95 9.24
CA TYR A 19 -14.93 -8.86 10.27
C TYR A 19 -15.18 -9.90 11.37
N LYS A 20 -16.44 -10.07 11.79
CA LYS A 20 -16.81 -11.09 12.77
C LYS A 20 -16.56 -12.51 12.24
N LYS A 21 -16.80 -12.78 10.95
CA LYS A 21 -16.48 -14.09 10.35
C LYS A 21 -14.98 -14.37 10.36
N LEU A 22 -14.15 -13.38 9.99
CA LEU A 22 -12.70 -13.55 10.02
C LEU A 22 -12.17 -13.71 11.46
N GLU A 23 -12.71 -12.98 12.43
CA GLU A 23 -12.37 -13.16 13.84
C GLU A 23 -12.84 -14.51 14.40
N ILE A 24 -14.00 -15.04 13.96
CA ILE A 24 -14.43 -16.41 14.27
C ILE A 24 -13.48 -17.43 13.64
N LEU A 25 -13.04 -17.21 12.40
CA LEU A 25 -12.09 -18.08 11.71
C LEU A 25 -10.75 -18.11 12.45
N LYS A 26 -10.24 -16.95 12.87
CA LYS A 26 -9.09 -16.85 13.79
C LYS A 26 -9.39 -17.62 15.08
N ALA A 27 -10.45 -17.31 15.81
CA ALA A 27 -10.76 -17.96 17.08
C ALA A 27 -11.00 -19.49 16.97
N LYS A 28 -11.40 -20.02 15.81
CA LYS A 28 -11.61 -21.45 15.54
C LYS A 28 -10.32 -22.20 15.19
N LEU A 29 -9.38 -21.52 14.51
CA LEU A 29 -8.09 -22.09 14.11
C LEU A 29 -7.00 -21.92 15.17
N PHE A 30 -7.17 -21.00 16.13
CA PHE A 30 -6.21 -20.69 17.20
C PHE A 30 -6.24 -21.57 18.49
N PRO A 31 -7.31 -22.31 18.89
CA PRO A 31 -7.29 -23.03 20.17
C PRO A 31 -6.42 -24.29 20.20
N LYS A 32 -5.89 -24.76 19.05
CA LYS A 32 -5.28 -26.09 18.94
C LYS A 32 -3.75 -26.15 19.14
N LEU A 33 -3.06 -25.04 19.42
CA LEU A 33 -1.58 -25.05 19.53
C LEU A 33 -1.03 -24.30 20.75
N GLN A 34 -1.51 -24.63 21.94
CA GLN A 34 -0.69 -24.46 23.16
C GLN A 34 0.25 -25.66 23.42
N SER A 35 0.40 -26.57 22.46
CA SER A 35 1.13 -27.83 22.67
C SER A 35 2.02 -28.23 21.49
N THR A 36 2.89 -27.36 20.98
CA THR A 36 4.18 -27.79 20.39
C THR A 36 5.18 -26.63 20.39
N ASN A 37 5.95 -26.56 21.47
CA ASN A 37 7.31 -26.06 21.43
C ASN A 37 8.12 -26.93 20.47
N THR A 38 8.45 -26.41 19.29
CA THR A 38 9.58 -26.94 18.51
C THR A 38 10.30 -25.82 17.75
N MET A 39 11.36 -25.35 18.37
CA MET A 39 12.66 -24.95 17.80
C MET A 39 12.70 -24.06 16.55
N LEU A 40 13.12 -22.82 16.80
CA LEU A 40 13.57 -21.79 15.86
C LEU A 40 15.03 -21.98 15.37
N GLN A 41 15.49 -23.20 15.07
CA GLN A 41 16.84 -23.39 14.54
C GLN A 41 16.90 -24.37 13.38
N GLY A 42 17.26 -23.83 12.20
CA GLY A 42 17.79 -24.58 11.07
C GLY A 42 16.79 -24.86 9.95
N MET A 43 16.63 -23.92 9.03
CA MET A 43 16.30 -24.21 7.62
C MET A 43 17.06 -23.21 6.74
N GLU A 44 18.36 -23.46 6.59
CA GLU A 44 19.06 -23.13 5.35
C GLU A 44 18.58 -24.15 4.29
N ASP A 45 18.31 -23.64 3.09
CA ASP A 45 18.08 -24.40 1.85
C ASP A 45 16.90 -25.39 1.84
N SER A 46 15.70 -24.89 1.54
CA SER A 46 14.74 -25.67 0.76
C SER A 46 13.96 -24.79 -0.20
N ASP A 47 14.05 -25.14 -1.49
CA ASP A 47 13.23 -24.67 -2.61
C ASP A 47 11.74 -25.00 -2.40
N THR A 48 11.13 -24.51 -1.33
CA THR A 48 9.67 -24.46 -1.22
C THR A 48 9.22 -23.21 -1.96
N ASN A 49 9.09 -23.34 -3.27
CA ASN A 49 8.36 -22.40 -4.12
C ASN A 49 6.88 -22.44 -3.68
N ILE A 50 6.57 -21.79 -2.55
CA ILE A 50 5.21 -21.62 -2.04
C ILE A 50 4.57 -20.52 -2.89
N SER A 51 4.25 -20.87 -4.13
CA SER A 51 3.43 -20.03 -5.00
C SER A 51 2.06 -19.88 -4.34
N MET A 52 1.68 -18.64 -4.05
CA MET A 52 0.33 -18.30 -3.58
C MET A 52 -0.74 -18.97 -4.47
N ASP A 53 -1.76 -19.53 -3.80
CA ASP A 53 -2.79 -20.33 -4.44
C ASP A 53 -3.54 -19.55 -5.52
N VAL A 54 -3.77 -20.18 -6.68
CA VAL A 54 -4.45 -19.53 -7.80
C VAL A 54 -5.86 -19.05 -7.44
N THR A 55 -6.56 -19.82 -6.59
CA THR A 55 -7.91 -19.50 -6.14
C THR A 55 -7.94 -18.25 -5.27
N LEU A 56 -6.86 -17.95 -4.53
CA LEU A 56 -6.73 -16.71 -3.79
C LEU A 56 -6.56 -15.52 -4.72
N TYR A 57 -5.86 -15.66 -5.86
CA TYR A 57 -5.78 -14.57 -6.84
C TYR A 57 -7.14 -14.25 -7.47
N GLU A 58 -7.89 -15.28 -7.84
CA GLU A 58 -9.23 -15.13 -8.43
C GLU A 58 -10.17 -14.45 -7.45
N ALA A 59 -10.21 -14.92 -6.20
CA ALA A 59 -11.04 -14.32 -5.16
C ALA A 59 -10.65 -12.85 -4.87
N ILE A 60 -9.35 -12.50 -4.96
CA ILE A 60 -8.93 -11.10 -4.84
C ILE A 60 -9.43 -10.27 -6.02
N ALA A 61 -9.31 -10.78 -7.25
CA ALA A 61 -9.70 -10.05 -8.45
C ALA A 61 -11.21 -9.73 -8.49
N GLU A 62 -12.03 -10.55 -7.86
CA GLU A 62 -13.49 -10.34 -7.74
C GLU A 62 -13.89 -9.25 -6.73
N ASP A 63 -13.00 -8.90 -5.79
CA ASP A 63 -13.27 -8.00 -4.65
C ASP A 63 -14.51 -8.40 -3.81
N ASP A 64 -14.90 -9.68 -3.84
CA ASP A 64 -15.92 -10.24 -2.95
C ASP A 64 -15.27 -10.70 -1.65
N VAL A 65 -15.43 -9.89 -0.61
CA VAL A 65 -14.89 -10.14 0.73
C VAL A 65 -15.39 -11.46 1.33
N ASN A 66 -16.65 -11.86 1.08
CA ASN A 66 -17.18 -13.12 1.60
C ASN A 66 -16.54 -14.31 0.89
N ASN A 67 -16.45 -14.25 -0.44
CA ASN A 67 -15.81 -15.30 -1.24
C ASN A 67 -14.31 -15.43 -0.89
N PHE A 68 -13.64 -14.30 -0.67
CA PHE A 68 -12.25 -14.27 -0.23
C PHE A 68 -12.05 -14.95 1.13
N ILE A 69 -12.89 -14.66 2.13
CA ILE A 69 -12.84 -15.33 3.44
C ILE A 69 -13.12 -16.83 3.31
N ALA A 70 -14.12 -17.22 2.51
CA ALA A 70 -14.42 -18.63 2.27
C ALA A 70 -13.26 -19.36 1.60
N THR A 71 -12.58 -18.70 0.64
CA THR A 71 -11.40 -19.23 -0.03
C THR A 71 -10.22 -19.36 0.94
N LEU A 72 -10.02 -18.39 1.84
CA LEU A 72 -9.01 -18.49 2.90
C LEU A 72 -9.26 -19.69 3.84
N GLU A 73 -10.51 -19.91 4.29
CA GLU A 73 -10.87 -21.07 5.11
C GLU A 73 -10.61 -22.38 4.35
N LYS A 74 -11.03 -22.44 3.08
CA LYS A 74 -10.81 -23.61 2.23
C LYS A 74 -9.32 -23.93 2.05
N VAL A 75 -8.50 -22.94 1.69
CA VAL A 75 -7.04 -23.14 1.50
C VAL A 75 -6.36 -23.54 2.82
N SER A 76 -6.81 -23.00 3.96
CA SER A 76 -6.32 -23.40 5.28
C SER A 76 -6.65 -24.85 5.60
N MET A 77 -7.85 -25.32 5.29
CA MET A 77 -8.25 -26.71 5.48
C MET A 77 -7.54 -27.66 4.50
N ASP A 78 -7.53 -27.33 3.21
CA ASP A 78 -7.00 -28.21 2.16
C ASP A 78 -5.48 -28.39 2.26
N LYS A 79 -4.75 -27.35 2.70
CA LYS A 79 -3.29 -27.39 2.85
C LYS A 79 -2.83 -27.62 4.28
N GLU A 80 -3.76 -27.74 5.23
CA GLU A 80 -3.47 -27.81 6.68
C GLU A 80 -2.55 -26.67 7.17
N LEU A 81 -2.66 -25.49 6.55
CA LEU A 81 -1.82 -24.33 6.86
C LEU A 81 -2.52 -23.37 7.82
N HIS A 82 -1.71 -22.75 8.68
CA HIS A 82 -2.14 -21.60 9.46
C HIS A 82 -2.45 -20.41 8.57
N LEU A 83 -3.40 -19.58 8.98
CA LEU A 83 -3.76 -18.37 8.25
C LEU A 83 -2.55 -17.44 8.08
N ASP A 84 -1.71 -17.28 9.12
CA ASP A 84 -0.47 -16.50 9.01
C ASP A 84 0.48 -17.05 7.95
N ALA A 85 0.63 -18.39 7.88
CA ALA A 85 1.45 -19.05 6.87
C ALA A 85 0.87 -18.89 5.45
N ILE A 86 -0.45 -18.77 5.29
CA ILE A 86 -1.11 -18.47 4.00
C ILE A 86 -0.89 -17.01 3.60
N LEU A 87 -0.91 -16.10 4.56
CA LEU A 87 -0.78 -14.66 4.33
C LEU A 87 0.68 -14.24 4.11
N ASP A 88 1.62 -15.01 4.66
CA ASP A 88 3.05 -14.90 4.37
C ASP A 88 3.42 -15.49 3.01
N GLN A 89 2.52 -16.20 2.32
CA GLN A 89 2.77 -16.67 0.96
C GLN A 89 2.98 -15.50 0.01
N MET A 90 3.94 -15.67 -0.89
CA MET A 90 4.30 -14.68 -1.89
C MET A 90 4.12 -15.28 -3.27
N ALA A 91 3.67 -14.46 -4.21
CA ALA A 91 3.81 -14.80 -5.62
C ALA A 91 5.30 -14.96 -5.98
N ILE A 92 5.60 -15.59 -7.13
CA ILE A 92 6.97 -15.70 -7.67
C ILE A 92 7.68 -14.33 -7.72
N SER A 93 6.93 -13.25 -7.96
CA SER A 93 7.44 -11.87 -7.97
C SER A 93 7.61 -11.23 -6.58
N GLY A 94 7.47 -11.99 -5.51
CA GLY A 94 7.46 -11.50 -4.13
C GLY A 94 6.19 -10.74 -3.73
N ASN A 95 5.11 -10.81 -4.51
CA ASN A 95 3.89 -10.07 -4.19
C ASN A 95 3.10 -10.77 -3.09
N SER A 96 2.85 -10.06 -1.99
CA SER A 96 1.86 -10.48 -0.98
C SER A 96 0.42 -10.29 -1.49
N LEU A 97 -0.56 -10.77 -0.72
CA LEU A 97 -1.99 -10.60 -1.03
C LEU A 97 -2.37 -9.12 -1.15
N LEU A 98 -1.77 -8.25 -0.32
CA LEU A 98 -2.02 -6.80 -0.40
C LEU A 98 -1.47 -6.17 -1.68
N HIS A 99 -0.34 -6.64 -2.21
CA HIS A 99 0.17 -6.20 -3.52
C HIS A 99 -0.79 -6.61 -4.64
N LYS A 100 -1.42 -7.78 -4.53
CA LYS A 100 -2.39 -8.26 -5.53
C LYS A 100 -3.70 -7.49 -5.47
N ALA A 101 -4.24 -7.25 -4.27
CA ALA A 101 -5.39 -6.37 -4.08
C ALA A 101 -5.12 -4.97 -4.66
N ALA A 102 -3.93 -4.42 -4.38
CA ALA A 102 -3.48 -3.16 -4.96
C ALA A 102 -3.38 -3.17 -6.49
N SER A 103 -2.90 -4.26 -7.08
CA SER A 103 -2.80 -4.40 -8.54
C SER A 103 -4.17 -4.50 -9.21
N PHE A 104 -5.11 -5.23 -8.61
CA PHE A 104 -6.46 -5.40 -9.17
C PHE A 104 -7.36 -4.19 -8.92
N GLY A 105 -7.13 -3.49 -7.80
CA GLY A 105 -7.99 -2.41 -7.34
C GLY A 105 -9.06 -2.88 -6.35
N SER A 106 -8.85 -4.02 -5.70
CA SER A 106 -9.79 -4.67 -4.79
C SER A 106 -9.81 -3.94 -3.45
N VAL A 107 -10.78 -3.04 -3.28
CA VAL A 107 -10.83 -2.09 -2.15
C VAL A 107 -11.24 -2.81 -0.87
N GLY A 108 -12.33 -3.59 -0.93
CA GLY A 108 -12.86 -4.27 0.25
C GLY A 108 -11.88 -5.31 0.80
N ILE A 109 -11.20 -6.01 -0.10
CA ILE A 109 -10.16 -6.97 0.29
C ILE A 109 -8.90 -6.26 0.81
N ALA A 110 -8.48 -5.14 0.20
CA ALA A 110 -7.36 -4.35 0.73
C ALA A 110 -7.64 -3.86 2.16
N GLU A 111 -8.85 -3.32 2.42
CA GLU A 111 -9.27 -2.89 3.76
C GLU A 111 -9.26 -4.05 4.76
N LEU A 112 -9.86 -5.20 4.41
CA LEU A 112 -9.85 -6.39 5.25
C LEU A 112 -8.43 -6.85 5.58
N ILE A 113 -7.56 -6.90 4.57
CA ILE A 113 -6.16 -7.33 4.76
C ILE A 113 -5.44 -6.37 5.71
N ILE A 114 -5.59 -5.06 5.55
CA ILE A 114 -4.88 -4.07 6.37
C ILE A 114 -5.38 -4.12 7.83
N ASP A 115 -6.68 -4.23 8.04
CA ASP A 115 -7.27 -4.19 9.38
C ASP A 115 -6.91 -5.42 10.22
N HIS A 116 -6.72 -6.57 9.58
CA HIS A 116 -6.36 -7.79 10.28
C HIS A 116 -4.85 -8.11 10.21
N PHE A 117 -4.13 -7.57 9.22
CA PHE A 117 -2.71 -7.84 8.95
C PHE A 117 -1.93 -6.57 8.58
N PRO A 118 -1.86 -5.57 9.48
CA PRO A 118 -1.30 -4.25 9.19
C PRO A 118 0.19 -4.30 8.82
N PHE A 119 0.93 -5.33 9.22
CA PHE A 119 2.34 -5.51 8.86
C PHE A 119 2.56 -5.63 7.34
N LEU A 120 1.53 -6.03 6.57
CA LEU A 120 1.60 -6.13 5.12
C LEU A 120 1.71 -4.78 4.41
N LEU A 121 1.34 -3.66 5.07
CA LEU A 121 1.47 -2.31 4.51
C LEU A 121 2.91 -1.99 4.10
N ASN A 122 3.88 -2.38 4.94
CA ASN A 122 5.30 -2.09 4.75
C ASN A 122 6.07 -3.23 4.05
N ARG A 123 5.40 -4.31 3.66
CA ARG A 123 6.06 -5.41 2.94
C ARG A 123 6.46 -4.94 1.54
N ARG A 124 7.65 -5.37 1.10
CA ARG A 124 8.21 -5.05 -0.21
C ARG A 124 8.28 -6.33 -1.04
N ASN A 125 7.91 -6.25 -2.32
CA ASN A 125 8.09 -7.33 -3.28
C ASN A 125 9.53 -7.38 -3.83
N ASN A 126 9.80 -8.24 -4.83
CA ASN A 126 11.15 -8.40 -5.39
C ASN A 126 11.68 -7.15 -6.13
N LEU A 127 10.82 -6.17 -6.43
CA LEU A 127 11.21 -4.87 -6.98
C LEU A 127 11.42 -3.81 -5.89
N GLY A 128 11.22 -4.18 -4.62
CA GLY A 128 11.21 -3.26 -3.49
C GLY A 128 9.90 -2.47 -3.39
N ASP A 129 8.93 -2.69 -4.28
CA ASP A 129 7.65 -1.99 -4.27
C ASP A 129 6.82 -2.44 -3.07
N THR A 130 6.16 -1.49 -2.42
CA THR A 130 5.06 -1.77 -1.49
C THR A 130 3.73 -1.86 -2.24
N ALA A 131 2.66 -2.25 -1.55
CA ALA A 131 1.31 -2.21 -2.12
C ALA A 131 0.92 -0.80 -2.64
N LEU A 132 1.42 0.27 -2.00
CA LEU A 132 1.17 1.64 -2.44
C LEU A 132 1.84 1.95 -3.79
N HIS A 133 3.07 1.47 -4.00
CA HIS A 133 3.74 1.58 -5.30
C HIS A 133 2.95 0.82 -6.37
N VAL A 134 2.52 -0.41 -6.07
CA VAL A 134 1.78 -1.24 -7.03
C VAL A 134 0.43 -0.62 -7.38
N ALA A 135 -0.35 -0.14 -6.41
CA ALA A 135 -1.61 0.55 -6.65
C ALA A 135 -1.43 1.80 -7.52
N THR A 136 -0.34 2.54 -7.30
CA THR A 136 0.00 3.74 -8.07
C THR A 136 0.35 3.40 -9.51
N LYS A 137 1.26 2.44 -9.72
CA LYS A 137 1.66 1.95 -11.05
C LYS A 137 0.46 1.38 -11.83
N ALA A 138 -0.46 0.72 -11.14
CA ALA A 138 -1.70 0.17 -11.70
C ALA A 138 -2.86 1.18 -11.81
N LYS A 139 -2.62 2.45 -11.44
CA LYS A 139 -3.61 3.55 -11.45
C LYS A 139 -4.90 3.27 -10.66
N LYS A 140 -4.79 2.59 -9.53
CA LYS A 140 -5.92 2.20 -8.66
C LYS A 140 -6.16 3.23 -7.55
N LEU A 141 -6.78 4.36 -7.89
CA LEU A 141 -6.97 5.50 -6.98
C LEU A 141 -7.65 5.12 -5.66
N SER A 142 -8.71 4.32 -5.73
CA SER A 142 -9.48 3.92 -4.53
C SER A 142 -8.61 3.17 -3.53
N VAL A 143 -7.75 2.26 -4.01
CA VAL A 143 -6.82 1.53 -3.14
C VAL A 143 -5.69 2.43 -2.64
N VAL A 144 -5.19 3.37 -3.46
CA VAL A 144 -4.24 4.40 -3.00
C VAL A 144 -4.81 5.17 -1.80
N LYS A 145 -6.05 5.63 -1.89
CA LYS A 145 -6.72 6.36 -0.79
C LYS A 145 -6.85 5.50 0.47
N VAL A 146 -7.28 4.24 0.34
CA VAL A 146 -7.38 3.31 1.48
C VAL A 146 -6.03 3.09 2.15
N LEU A 147 -4.97 2.84 1.37
CA LEU A 147 -3.62 2.58 1.91
C LEU A 147 -3.08 3.79 2.68
N ILE A 148 -3.29 5.01 2.17
CA ILE A 148 -2.89 6.26 2.85
C ILE A 148 -3.68 6.46 4.13
N ASP A 149 -5.01 6.37 4.07
CA ASP A 149 -5.89 6.59 5.23
C ASP A 149 -5.60 5.59 6.36
N LYS A 150 -5.50 4.30 6.03
CA LYS A 150 -5.19 3.26 7.02
C LYS A 150 -3.79 3.40 7.60
N SER A 151 -2.79 3.74 6.77
CA SER A 151 -1.43 4.00 7.25
C SER A 151 -1.39 5.16 8.26
N GLY A 152 -2.08 6.27 7.97
CA GLY A 152 -2.14 7.42 8.87
C GLY A 152 -2.83 7.11 10.21
N LYS A 153 -3.89 6.28 10.18
CA LYS A 153 -4.60 5.84 11.40
C LYS A 153 -3.77 4.90 12.29
N LEU A 154 -2.94 4.04 11.69
CA LEU A 154 -2.15 3.05 12.41
C LEU A 154 -0.87 3.63 13.03
N CYS A 155 -0.36 4.75 12.52
CA CYS A 155 0.84 5.42 13.04
C CYS A 155 0.58 6.92 13.34
N PRO A 156 -0.30 7.27 14.28
CA PRO A 156 -0.87 8.62 14.37
C PRO A 156 -0.03 9.71 15.07
N ALA A 157 1.30 9.61 15.22
CA ALA A 157 1.98 10.57 16.12
C ALA A 157 3.44 10.98 15.87
N ASN A 158 4.18 10.46 14.89
CA ASN A 158 5.58 10.86 14.70
C ASN A 158 5.82 11.22 13.23
N ASP A 159 6.68 12.20 12.95
CA ASP A 159 7.14 12.70 11.62
C ASP A 159 7.67 11.62 10.62
N ASN A 160 7.52 10.34 10.94
CA ASN A 160 7.87 9.17 10.16
C ASN A 160 6.62 8.55 9.51
N ASP A 161 6.00 9.25 8.56
CA ASP A 161 5.08 8.66 7.57
C ASP A 161 5.81 7.55 6.80
N THR A 162 5.88 6.33 7.36
CA THR A 162 6.73 5.27 6.83
C THR A 162 6.29 4.89 5.42
N LEU A 163 4.99 4.71 5.18
CA LEU A 163 4.51 4.17 3.90
C LEU A 163 4.75 5.14 2.73
N LEU A 164 4.54 6.44 2.93
CA LEU A 164 4.76 7.46 1.89
C LEU A 164 6.25 7.71 1.62
N GLN A 165 7.10 7.47 2.63
CA GLN A 165 8.56 7.61 2.56
C GLN A 165 9.26 6.38 1.96
N MET A 166 8.61 5.21 2.01
CA MET A 166 9.20 3.98 1.52
C MET A 166 9.55 4.10 0.05
N LYS A 167 10.78 3.68 -0.26
CA LYS A 167 11.32 3.64 -1.60
C LYS A 167 11.26 2.23 -2.15
N ASN A 168 11.28 2.04 -3.46
CA ASN A 168 11.55 0.75 -4.11
C ASN A 168 13.06 0.56 -4.38
N HIS A 169 13.47 -0.48 -5.11
CA HIS A 169 14.90 -0.78 -5.33
C HIS A 169 15.65 0.29 -6.15
N ILE A 170 14.94 1.14 -6.90
CA ILE A 170 15.54 2.28 -7.61
C ILE A 170 15.40 3.60 -6.84
N GLY A 171 15.01 3.53 -5.56
CA GLY A 171 14.89 4.70 -4.69
C GLY A 171 13.60 5.50 -4.88
N ASN A 172 12.71 5.10 -5.80
CA ASN A 172 11.47 5.81 -6.03
C ASN A 172 10.48 5.57 -4.90
N THR A 173 9.87 6.63 -4.40
CA THR A 173 8.62 6.53 -3.61
C THR A 173 7.42 6.34 -4.53
N ALA A 174 6.25 6.03 -3.96
CA ALA A 174 5.01 5.94 -4.73
C ALA A 174 4.70 7.25 -5.48
N LEU A 175 5.03 8.42 -4.92
CA LEU A 175 4.84 9.70 -5.61
C LEU A 175 5.77 9.84 -6.84
N HIS A 176 7.01 9.34 -6.79
CA HIS A 176 7.86 9.31 -8.00
C HIS A 176 7.19 8.51 -9.11
N GLU A 177 6.62 7.34 -8.78
CA GLU A 177 5.93 6.49 -9.75
C GLU A 177 4.68 7.18 -10.32
N ALA A 178 3.93 7.93 -9.51
CA ALA A 178 2.77 8.72 -9.96
C ALA A 178 3.13 9.85 -10.94
N VAL A 179 4.34 10.39 -10.83
CA VAL A 179 4.86 11.42 -11.76
C VAL A 179 5.42 10.77 -13.03
N LYS A 180 6.21 9.69 -12.90
CA LYS A 180 6.79 8.95 -14.04
C LYS A 180 5.73 8.32 -14.94
N ALA A 181 4.67 7.82 -14.34
CA ALA A 181 3.48 7.34 -15.03
C ALA A 181 2.31 8.25 -14.68
N PRO A 182 2.13 9.38 -15.40
CA PRO A 182 1.26 10.48 -14.98
C PRO A 182 -0.08 10.02 -14.40
N PHE A 183 -0.26 10.31 -13.11
CA PHE A 183 -1.45 9.99 -12.34
C PHE A 183 -1.83 11.15 -11.39
N PRO A 184 -2.40 12.24 -11.93
CA PRO A 184 -2.67 13.48 -11.19
C PRO A 184 -3.52 13.29 -9.91
N ASP A 185 -4.54 12.42 -9.96
CA ASP A 185 -5.39 12.16 -8.80
C ASP A 185 -4.61 11.58 -7.60
N ALA A 186 -3.69 10.66 -7.86
CA ALA A 186 -2.83 10.09 -6.82
C ALA A 186 -1.81 11.12 -6.34
N VAL A 187 -1.24 11.95 -7.22
CA VAL A 187 -0.37 13.07 -6.86
C VAL A 187 -1.08 13.99 -5.86
N SER A 188 -2.33 14.35 -6.13
CA SER A 188 -3.16 15.16 -5.23
C SER A 188 -3.37 14.48 -3.87
N CYS A 189 -3.62 13.16 -3.85
CA CYS A 189 -3.76 12.39 -2.60
C CYS A 189 -2.46 12.37 -1.79
N PHE A 190 -1.32 12.10 -2.43
CA PHE A 190 -0.01 12.07 -1.77
C PHE A 190 0.38 13.43 -1.19
N PHE A 191 0.18 14.48 -1.98
CA PHE A 191 0.48 15.85 -1.56
C PHE A 191 -0.40 16.29 -0.38
N SER A 192 -1.70 15.98 -0.43
CA SER A 192 -2.64 16.29 0.65
C SER A 192 -2.32 15.53 1.93
N ALA A 193 -1.82 14.30 1.81
CA ALA A 193 -1.42 13.48 2.95
C ALA A 193 -0.12 14.00 3.60
N ASN A 194 0.91 14.27 2.79
CA ASN A 194 2.17 14.82 3.28
C ASN A 194 2.94 15.55 2.15
N PRO A 195 2.95 16.90 2.15
CA PRO A 195 3.65 17.67 1.12
C PRO A 195 5.17 17.43 1.05
N LYS A 196 5.82 17.04 2.17
CA LYS A 196 7.28 16.84 2.25
C LYS A 196 7.77 15.75 1.26
N VAL A 197 6.90 14.80 0.92
CA VAL A 197 7.25 13.67 0.05
C VAL A 197 7.54 14.07 -1.40
N SER A 198 7.15 15.29 -1.78
CA SER A 198 7.46 15.91 -3.09
C SER A 198 8.94 16.24 -3.26
N TYR A 199 9.73 16.24 -2.17
CA TYR A 199 11.14 16.61 -2.15
C TYR A 199 12.09 15.43 -1.95
N TYR A 200 11.58 14.24 -1.64
CA TYR A 200 12.44 13.07 -1.42
C TYR A 200 13.15 12.67 -2.70
N LEU A 201 14.45 12.43 -2.60
CA LEU A 201 15.28 12.06 -3.73
C LEU A 201 15.29 10.55 -3.92
N ASN A 202 15.19 10.06 -5.15
CA ASN A 202 15.48 8.67 -5.51
C ASN A 202 17.01 8.42 -5.62
N GLU A 203 17.41 7.22 -6.07
CA GLU A 203 18.84 6.89 -6.23
C GLU A 203 19.54 7.72 -7.33
N ASN A 204 18.78 8.35 -8.24
CA ASN A 204 19.32 9.26 -9.25
C ASN A 204 19.45 10.70 -8.74
N GLY A 205 19.05 10.99 -7.50
CA GLY A 205 19.00 12.36 -6.97
C GLY A 205 17.82 13.19 -7.52
N GLU A 206 16.80 12.53 -8.08
CA GLU A 206 15.59 13.19 -8.61
C GLU A 206 14.50 13.19 -7.54
N SER A 207 13.79 14.30 -7.36
CA SER A 207 12.56 14.35 -6.56
C SER A 207 11.32 14.22 -7.45
N PRO A 208 10.13 13.88 -6.92
CA PRO A 208 8.92 13.91 -7.73
C PRO A 208 8.64 15.29 -8.34
N LEU A 209 8.99 16.36 -7.61
CA LEU A 209 8.89 17.72 -8.12
C LEU A 209 9.88 18.00 -9.25
N SER A 210 11.15 17.55 -9.16
CA SER A 210 12.10 17.71 -10.26
C SER A 210 11.70 16.90 -11.48
N LEU A 211 11.20 15.67 -11.28
CA LEU A 211 10.65 14.83 -12.34
C LEU A 211 9.47 15.52 -13.04
N ALA A 212 8.55 16.16 -12.31
CA ALA A 212 7.43 16.89 -12.91
C ALA A 212 7.89 18.08 -13.78
N ILE A 213 8.99 18.75 -13.40
CA ILE A 213 9.60 19.83 -14.19
C ILE A 213 10.19 19.29 -15.50
N GLU A 214 10.86 18.15 -15.41
CA GLU A 214 11.53 17.47 -16.53
C GLU A 214 10.53 16.86 -17.52
N THR A 215 9.47 16.20 -17.03
CA THR A 215 8.41 15.66 -17.90
C THR A 215 7.59 16.75 -18.57
N GLY A 216 7.56 17.96 -17.99
CA GLY A 216 6.80 19.10 -18.51
C GLY A 216 5.29 18.96 -18.33
N ASP A 217 4.84 18.02 -17.48
CA ASP A 217 3.44 17.83 -17.15
C ASP A 217 2.95 18.99 -16.29
N LYS A 218 2.29 19.95 -16.94
CA LYS A 218 1.82 21.19 -16.31
C LYS A 218 0.80 20.91 -15.20
N GLU A 219 -0.06 19.91 -15.37
CA GLU A 219 -1.10 19.58 -14.39
C GLU A 219 -0.46 19.04 -13.11
N ILE A 220 0.42 18.04 -13.23
CA ILE A 220 1.15 17.48 -12.09
C ILE A 220 2.02 18.55 -11.42
N LEU A 221 2.68 19.40 -12.21
CA LEU A 221 3.45 20.51 -11.69
C LEU A 221 2.57 21.47 -10.87
N GLU A 222 1.43 21.90 -11.40
CA GLU A 222 0.49 22.77 -10.69
C GLU A 222 -0.05 22.13 -9.40
N LEU A 223 -0.28 20.81 -9.38
CA LEU A 223 -0.69 20.08 -8.18
C LEU A 223 0.40 20.08 -7.10
N LEU A 224 1.66 19.84 -7.49
CA LEU A 224 2.80 19.85 -6.56
C LEU A 224 3.22 21.27 -6.12
N PHE A 225 2.79 22.31 -6.85
CA PHE A 225 3.05 23.72 -6.53
C PHE A 225 1.95 24.40 -5.69
N LYS A 226 0.78 23.78 -5.49
CA LYS A 226 -0.44 24.43 -4.98
C LYS A 226 -0.43 24.87 -3.51
N ALA A 227 0.70 24.84 -2.79
CA ALA A 227 0.79 25.29 -1.39
C ALA A 227 1.80 26.44 -1.18
N PRO A 228 1.32 27.64 -0.82
CA PRO A 228 2.16 28.71 -0.27
C PRO A 228 2.31 28.50 1.25
N SER A 229 3.49 28.04 1.71
CA SER A 229 4.09 28.30 3.05
C SER A 229 5.11 27.24 3.52
N VAL A 230 5.13 26.02 2.98
CA VAL A 230 6.11 24.99 3.42
C VAL A 230 7.54 25.30 2.93
N TYR A 231 7.66 26.20 1.95
CA TYR A 231 8.95 26.63 1.37
C TYR A 231 9.85 27.36 2.39
N ASP A 232 9.30 28.11 3.34
CA ASP A 232 10.12 28.91 4.28
C ASP A 232 10.62 28.10 5.49
N GLU A 233 9.91 27.04 5.90
CA GLU A 233 10.30 26.22 7.06
C GLU A 233 11.24 25.06 6.68
N LEU A 234 11.19 24.56 5.43
CA LEU A 234 12.09 23.51 4.96
C LEU A 234 13.45 24.04 4.47
N VAL A 235 13.55 25.34 4.16
CA VAL A 235 14.78 25.99 3.67
C VAL A 235 15.48 26.71 4.83
N GLY A 236 15.94 25.93 5.81
CA GLY A 236 16.91 26.36 6.81
C GLY A 236 18.37 26.27 6.35
N GLY A 237 18.61 26.05 5.05
CA GLY A 237 19.93 25.90 4.44
C GLY A 237 20.16 26.90 3.29
N PRO A 238 21.42 27.16 2.90
CA PRO A 238 21.75 28.12 1.85
C PRO A 238 20.96 27.81 0.57
N GLN A 239 20.36 28.86 -0.03
CA GLN A 239 19.47 28.79 -1.20
C GLN A 239 20.03 28.02 -2.42
N GLU A 240 21.33 27.70 -2.42
CA GLU A 240 22.04 26.96 -3.45
C GLU A 240 21.76 25.44 -3.46
N GLU A 241 21.21 24.87 -2.37
CA GLU A 241 20.92 23.43 -2.27
C GLU A 241 19.46 23.07 -2.62
N SER A 242 18.60 24.05 -2.93
CA SER A 242 17.22 23.76 -3.32
C SER A 242 17.17 23.10 -4.69
N PRO A 243 16.79 21.81 -4.80
CA PRO A 243 16.73 21.12 -6.09
C PRO A 243 15.72 21.78 -7.04
N VAL A 244 14.71 22.45 -6.45
CA VAL A 244 13.69 23.23 -7.16
C VAL A 244 14.30 24.49 -7.78
N TYR A 245 15.17 25.20 -7.06
CA TYR A 245 15.87 26.38 -7.60
C TYR A 245 16.82 25.98 -8.73
N ALA A 246 17.57 24.88 -8.56
CA ALA A 246 18.46 24.35 -9.60
C ALA A 246 17.70 23.92 -10.88
N ALA A 247 16.53 23.28 -10.74
CA ALA A 247 15.68 22.87 -11.86
C ALA A 247 15.05 24.06 -12.59
N ILE A 248 14.57 25.09 -11.86
CA ILE A 248 14.04 26.33 -12.44
C ILE A 248 15.10 27.08 -13.25
N LEU A 249 16.36 27.12 -12.77
CA LEU A 249 17.46 27.80 -13.47
C LEU A 249 17.89 27.06 -14.76
N LYS A 250 17.81 25.73 -14.80
CA LYS A 250 18.16 24.95 -16.01
C LYS A 250 17.20 25.20 -17.18
N LYS A 251 15.92 25.46 -16.92
CA LYS A 251 14.88 25.64 -17.96
C LYS A 251 14.80 27.08 -18.52
N ARG A 252 15.53 28.03 -17.90
CA ARG A 252 15.63 29.44 -18.33
C ARG A 252 16.84 29.74 -19.22
N LYS A 253 17.65 28.74 -19.53
CA LYS A 253 18.76 28.82 -20.51
C LYS A 253 18.34 28.16 -21.81
#